data_AF-A0A0B2QSF6-F1
#
_entry.id   AF-A0A0B2QSF6-F1
#
_cell.length_a   1.000
_cell.length_b   1.000
_cell.length_c   1.000
_cell.angle_alpha   90.00
_cell.angle_beta   90.00
_cell.angle_gamma   90.00
#
_symmetry.space_group_name_H-M   'P 1'
#
loop_
_entity.id
_entity.type
_entity.pdbx_description
1 polymer ?
#
loop_
_entity_poly.entity_id
_entity_poly.type
_entity_poly.pdbx_seq_one_letter_code
_entity_poly.pdbx_strand_id
1 'polypeptide(L)' 'VKLLVDNKSAIDLAKHPASHGRSKHIETKFHFLREQVNNEKLKIEHCRTEVQLADILTKALK' A
#
# COMPACT_ATOMS: atom_id res chain seq x y z
N VAL A 1 8.51 -9.62 -5.75
CA VAL A 1 7.90 -8.58 -6.62
C VAL A 1 7.94 -7.23 -5.90
N LYS A 2 8.15 -6.11 -6.61
CA LYS A 2 8.21 -4.76 -6.01
C LYS A 2 6.93 -3.98 -6.28
N LEU A 3 6.31 -3.45 -5.24
CA LEU A 3 5.12 -2.61 -5.31
C LEU A 3 5.50 -1.17 -4.94
N LEU A 4 5.25 -0.23 -5.85
CA LEU A 4 5.45 1.19 -5.64
C LEU A 4 4.14 1.82 -5.15
N VAL A 5 4.21 2.53 -4.04
CA VAL A 5 3.04 3.16 -3.39
C VAL A 5 3.40 4.58 -3.01
N ASP A 6 2.56 5.55 -3.33
CA ASP A 6 2.74 6.95 -2.93
C ASP A 6 2.15 7.28 -1.55
N ASN A 7 1.19 6.48 -1.08
CA ASN A 7 0.61 6.61 0.25
C ASN A 7 1.54 6.03 1.33
N LYS A 8 2.28 6.91 2.02
CA LYS A 8 3.16 6.55 3.16
C LYS A 8 2.42 5.83 4.28
N SER A 9 1.21 6.24 4.63
CA SER A 9 0.42 5.58 5.70
C SER A 9 0.13 4.12 5.36
N ALA A 10 -0.10 3.81 4.08
CA ALA A 10 -0.31 2.43 3.64
C ALA A 10 0.99 1.60 3.75
N ILE A 11 2.14 2.19 3.43
CA ILE A 11 3.44 1.53 3.58
C ILE A 11 3.71 1.22 5.05
N ASP A 12 3.46 2.20 5.94
CA ASP A 12 3.67 2.03 7.37
C ASP A 12 2.72 1.00 7.96
N LEU A 13 1.43 0.96 7.59
CA LEU A 13 0.49 -0.06 8.04
C LEU A 13 0.85 -1.48 7.60
N ALA A 14 1.47 -1.62 6.43
CA ALA A 14 1.93 -2.90 5.91
C ALA A 14 3.21 -3.39 6.61
N LYS A 15 4.16 -2.49 6.92
CA LYS A 15 5.44 -2.81 7.57
C LYS A 15 5.36 -2.87 9.09
N HIS A 16 4.61 -1.97 9.69
CA HIS A 16 4.47 -1.80 11.13
C HIS A 16 2.98 -1.92 11.49
N PRO A 17 2.57 -3.04 12.13
CA PRO A 17 1.21 -3.23 12.61
C PRO A 17 0.84 -2.22 13.71
N ALA A 18 0.53 -0.98 13.36
CA ALA A 18 -0.07 -0.04 14.30
C ALA A 18 -1.56 -0.40 14.44
N SER A 19 -1.95 -0.85 15.62
CA SER A 19 -3.34 -1.20 15.95
C SER A 19 -4.22 0.05 15.96
N HIS A 20 -4.81 0.40 14.83
CA HIS A 20 -5.85 1.42 14.74
C HIS A 20 -7.17 0.75 14.38
N GLY A 21 -7.98 0.46 15.41
CA GLY A 21 -9.23 -0.31 15.34
C GLY A 21 -10.40 0.37 14.61
N ARG A 22 -10.21 0.90 13.40
CA ARG A 22 -11.27 1.57 12.63
C ARG A 22 -11.14 1.33 11.13
N SER A 23 -11.43 0.10 10.66
CA SER A 23 -12.15 -0.20 9.41
C SER A 23 -11.89 -1.64 8.93
N LYS A 24 -12.90 -2.51 9.07
CA LYS A 24 -12.87 -3.92 8.63
C LYS A 24 -12.43 -4.12 7.16
N HIS A 25 -12.87 -3.23 6.27
CA HIS A 25 -12.56 -3.32 4.83
C HIS A 25 -11.08 -3.02 4.49
N ILE A 26 -10.45 -2.17 5.30
CA ILE A 26 -9.03 -1.83 5.21
C ILE A 26 -8.22 -3.01 5.77
N GLU A 27 -8.66 -3.54 6.92
CA GLU A 27 -7.99 -4.62 7.64
C GLU A 27 -7.69 -5.85 6.77
N THR A 28 -8.67 -6.37 6.02
CA THR A 28 -8.46 -7.55 5.16
C THR A 28 -7.37 -7.34 4.09
N LYS A 29 -7.38 -6.18 3.40
CA LYS A 29 -6.38 -5.87 2.37
C LYS A 29 -4.98 -5.71 2.97
N PHE A 30 -4.88 -5.07 4.12
CA PHE A 30 -3.61 -4.89 4.82
C PHE A 30 -3.07 -6.19 5.40
N HIS A 31 -3.93 -7.09 5.88
CA HIS A 31 -3.53 -8.43 6.32
C HIS A 31 -2.88 -9.22 5.18
N PHE A 32 -3.53 -9.27 4.02
CA PHE A 32 -2.96 -9.94 2.85
C PHE A 32 -1.62 -9.32 2.44
N LEU A 33 -1.56 -7.98 2.34
CA LEU A 33 -0.34 -7.28 1.94
C LEU A 33 0.82 -7.56 2.92
N ARG A 34 0.53 -7.55 4.22
CA ARG A 34 1.49 -7.85 5.29
C ARG A 34 2.00 -9.28 5.20
N GLU A 35 1.13 -10.26 4.97
CA GLU A 35 1.56 -11.64 4.77
C GLU A 35 2.49 -11.78 3.57
N GLN A 36 2.20 -11.10 2.45
CA GLN A 36 3.08 -11.13 1.29
C GLN A 36 4.43 -10.44 1.54
N VAL A 37 4.45 -9.38 2.34
CA VAL A 37 5.70 -8.70 2.75
C VAL A 37 6.51 -9.56 3.71
N ASN A 38 5.89 -10.14 4.72
CA ASN A 38 6.53 -11.01 5.70
C ASN A 38 7.07 -12.30 5.07
N ASN A 39 6.38 -12.83 4.07
CA ASN A 39 6.84 -13.99 3.28
C ASN A 39 7.90 -13.62 2.21
N GLU A 40 8.38 -12.37 2.21
CA GLU A 40 9.36 -11.82 1.25
C GLU A 40 8.93 -11.89 -0.23
N LYS A 41 7.66 -12.22 -0.49
CA LYS A 41 7.08 -12.29 -1.84
C LYS A 41 6.87 -10.89 -2.42
N LEU A 42 6.64 -9.90 -1.55
CA LEU A 42 6.32 -8.52 -1.92
C LEU A 42 7.22 -7.52 -1.18
N LYS A 43 7.87 -6.62 -1.91
CA LYS A 43 8.61 -5.50 -1.34
C LYS A 43 7.88 -4.20 -1.63
N ILE A 44 7.49 -3.47 -0.57
CA ILE A 44 6.80 -2.19 -0.69
C ILE A 44 7.79 -1.04 -0.55
N GLU A 45 7.82 -0.17 -1.56
CA GLU A 45 8.67 1.02 -1.60
C GLU A 45 7.86 2.27 -1.94
N HIS A 46 8.24 3.38 -1.34
CA HIS A 46 7.59 4.66 -1.57
C HIS A 46 7.98 5.22 -2.94
N CYS A 47 7.01 5.67 -3.73
CA CYS A 47 7.23 6.50 -4.91
C CYS A 47 6.55 7.86 -4.72
N ARG A 48 7.06 8.90 -5.38
CA ARG A 48 6.34 10.19 -5.42
C ARG A 48 5.14 10.04 -6.36
N THR A 49 4.02 10.66 -6.03
CA THR A 49 2.81 10.66 -6.87
C THR A 49 3.09 11.12 -8.31
N GLU A 50 3.99 12.10 -8.48
CA GLU A 50 4.47 12.59 -9.79
C GLU A 50 5.08 11.50 -10.68
N VAL A 51 5.66 10.47 -10.06
CA VAL A 51 6.33 9.35 -10.71
C VAL A 51 5.41 8.12 -10.78
N GLN A 52 4.27 8.16 -10.09
CA GLN A 52 3.29 7.07 -10.08
C GLN A 52 2.41 7.16 -11.34
N LEU A 53 2.83 6.48 -12.42
CA LEU A 53 2.06 6.42 -13.68
C LEU A 53 0.61 5.95 -13.48
N ALA A 54 0.37 5.10 -12.47
CA ALA A 54 -0.97 4.65 -12.11
C ALA A 54 -1.89 5.80 -11.67
N ASP A 55 -1.35 6.88 -11.06
CA ASP A 55 -2.13 8.04 -10.61
C ASP A 55 -2.84 8.71 -11.81
N ILE A 56 -2.13 8.86 -12.93
CA ILE A 56 -2.69 9.40 -14.18
C ILE A 56 -3.85 8.53 -14.68
N LEU A 57 -3.72 7.21 -14.55
CA LEU A 57 -4.75 6.25 -14.99
C LEU A 57 -5.95 6.19 -14.03
N THR A 58 -5.77 6.55 -12.75
CA THR A 58 -6.85 6.58 -11.75
C THR A 58 -7.58 7.93 -11.69
N LYS A 59 -7.02 8.96 -12.30
CA LYS A 59 -7.71 10.26 -12.43
C LYS A 59 -8.85 10.13 -13.42
N ALA A 60 -9.99 10.70 -13.05
CA ALA A 60 -11.13 10.78 -13.95
C ALA A 60 -10.72 11.59 -15.20
N LEU A 61 -11.11 11.08 -16.37
CA LEU A 61 -11.03 11.85 -17.59
C LEU A 61 -11.99 13.04 -17.45
N LYS A 62 -11.44 14.25 -17.50
CA LYS A 62 -12.24 15.46 -17.47
C LYS A 62 -12.78 15.76 -18.86
#